data_AF-A0A841VCV5-F1
#
_entry.id   AF-A0A841VCV5-F1
#
_cell.length_a   1.000
_cell.length_b   1.000
_cell.length_c   1.000
_cell.angle_alpha   90.00
_cell.angle_beta   90.00
_cell.angle_gamma   90.00
#
_symmetry.space_group_name_H-M   'P 1'
#
loop_
_entity.id
_entity.type
_entity.pdbx_description
1 polymer ?
#
loop_
_entity_poly.entity_id
_entity_poly.type
_entity_poly.pdbx_seq_one_letter_code
_entity_poly.pdbx_strand_id
1 'polypeptide(L)'
;QYWTEEYQYNSGHWKAEIRGFRNQLKRQLTTNLYQFLEKELASIYNDALGYVTDKTEGKLDNLPQYSTYTLEQLLDINYLPENL
;
A
#
# COMPACT_ATOMS: atom_id res chain seq x y z
N GLN A 1 6.55 11.27 -25.41
CA GLN A 1 7.68 10.34 -25.14
C GLN A 1 8.20 10.41 -23.70
N TYR A 2 7.95 11.49 -22.94
CA TYR A 2 8.39 11.61 -21.53
C TYR A 2 7.74 10.62 -20.53
N TRP A 3 6.50 10.20 -20.77
CA TRP A 3 5.76 9.33 -19.84
C TRP A 3 6.32 7.91 -19.67
N THR A 4 6.96 7.37 -20.72
CA THR A 4 7.54 6.02 -20.71
C THR A 4 8.88 5.94 -19.97
N GLU A 5 9.64 7.03 -19.91
CA GLU A 5 10.91 7.09 -19.18
C GLU A 5 10.68 7.31 -17.68
N GLU A 6 9.70 8.15 -17.32
CA GLU A 6 9.27 8.37 -15.92
C GLU A 6 8.71 7.11 -15.26
N TYR A 7 8.10 6.18 -16.01
CA TYR A 7 7.56 4.93 -15.47
C TYR A 7 8.62 4.09 -14.72
N GLN A 8 9.84 3.99 -15.27
CA GLN A 8 10.94 3.25 -14.64
C GLN A 8 11.40 3.94 -13.34
N TYR A 9 11.53 5.27 -13.34
CA TYR A 9 11.89 6.05 -12.16
C TYR A 9 10.80 6.05 -11.08
N ASN A 10 9.54 6.02 -11.49
CA ASN A 10 8.39 6.03 -10.57
C ASN A 10 8.33 4.74 -9.73
N SER A 11 8.68 3.58 -10.32
CA SER A 11 8.72 2.32 -9.57
C SER A 11 9.75 2.32 -8.44
N GLY A 12 10.92 2.92 -8.68
CA GLY A 12 11.96 3.09 -7.66
C GLY A 12 11.55 4.09 -6.58
N HIS A 13 10.89 5.19 -6.99
CA HIS A 13 10.35 6.20 -6.08
C HIS A 13 9.29 5.60 -5.14
N TRP A 14 8.30 4.89 -5.68
CA TRP A 14 7.26 4.24 -4.88
C TRP A 14 7.83 3.18 -3.92
N LYS A 15 8.82 2.40 -4.35
CA LYS A 15 9.52 1.46 -3.45
C LYS A 15 10.18 2.19 -2.27
N ALA A 16 10.81 3.35 -2.53
CA ALA A 16 11.41 4.16 -1.48
C ALA A 16 10.36 4.78 -0.55
N GLU A 17 9.24 5.28 -1.08
CA GLU A 17 8.12 5.81 -0.29
C GLU A 17 7.49 4.74 0.61
N ILE A 18 7.17 3.56 0.07
CA ILE A 18 6.62 2.42 0.83
C ILE A 18 7.56 2.05 1.97
N ARG A 19 8.86 1.94 1.70
CA ARG A 19 9.88 1.69 2.74
C ARG A 19 9.89 2.82 3.79
N GLY A 20 9.76 4.07 3.36
CA GLY A 20 9.66 5.23 4.23
C GLY A 20 8.48 5.14 5.19
N PHE A 21 7.28 4.85 4.68
CA PHE A 21 6.08 4.67 5.50
C PHE A 21 6.22 3.51 6.47
N ARG A 22 6.73 2.35 6.04
CA ARG A 22 6.96 1.20 6.93
C ARG A 22 7.96 1.49 8.05
N ASN A 23 9.03 2.23 7.75
CA ASN A 23 9.98 2.67 8.78
C ASN A 23 9.31 3.60 9.81
N GLN A 24 8.45 4.51 9.37
CA GLN A 24 7.70 5.39 10.27
C GLN A 24 6.74 4.59 11.14
N LEU A 25 5.95 3.69 10.54
CA LEU A 25 5.05 2.79 11.24
C LEU A 25 5.81 1.96 12.27
N LYS A 26 6.89 1.28 11.89
CA LYS A 26 7.71 0.47 12.80
C LYS A 26 8.20 1.25 14.04
N ARG A 27 8.53 2.53 13.89
CA ARG A 27 8.98 3.37 15.02
C ARG A 27 7.86 3.76 15.97
N GLN A 28 6.60 3.76 15.51
CA GLN A 28 5.43 4.20 16.27
C GLN A 28 4.48 3.05 16.64
N LEU A 29 4.71 1.86 16.11
CA LEU A 29 3.85 0.70 16.28
C LEU A 29 3.99 0.13 17.69
N THR A 30 2.97 0.36 18.50
CA THR A 30 2.80 -0.28 19.81
C THR A 30 1.92 -1.51 19.69
N THR A 31 1.93 -2.39 20.68
CA THR A 31 1.06 -3.58 20.72
C THR A 31 -0.43 -3.23 20.58
N ASN A 32 -0.87 -2.17 21.25
CA ASN A 32 -2.27 -1.73 21.19
C ASN A 32 -2.62 -1.21 19.78
N LEU A 33 -1.71 -0.45 19.17
CA LEU A 33 -1.92 0.04 17.81
C LEU A 33 -1.94 -1.11 16.80
N TYR A 34 -1.07 -2.10 16.96
CA TYR A 34 -1.08 -3.30 16.12
C TYR A 34 -2.44 -4.03 16.18
N GLN A 35 -2.93 -4.32 17.39
CA GLN A 35 -4.22 -4.99 17.58
C GLN A 35 -5.40 -4.17 17.04
N PHE A 36 -5.31 -2.84 17.12
CA PHE A 36 -6.31 -1.96 16.53
C PHE A 36 -6.28 -2.05 15.00
N LEU A 37 -5.09 -1.96 14.40
CA LEU A 37 -4.92 -2.07 12.95
C LEU A 37 -5.37 -3.42 12.39
N GLU A 38 -5.18 -4.53 13.12
CA GLU A 38 -5.68 -5.83 12.69
C GLU A 38 -7.21 -5.85 12.57
N LYS A 39 -7.91 -5.22 13.52
CA LYS A 39 -9.38 -5.14 13.52
C LYS A 39 -9.90 -4.22 12.42
N GLU A 40 -9.20 -3.13 12.18
CA GLU A 40 -9.59 -2.10 11.21
C GLU A 40 -9.05 -2.34 9.80
N LEU A 41 -8.24 -3.38 9.57
CA LEU A 41 -7.53 -3.60 8.31
C LEU A 41 -8.48 -3.62 7.10
N ALA A 42 -9.65 -4.23 7.22
CA ALA A 42 -10.65 -4.26 6.16
C ALA A 42 -11.22 -2.86 5.85
N SER A 43 -11.43 -2.04 6.89
CA SER A 43 -11.91 -0.67 6.74
C SER A 43 -10.85 0.20 6.05
N ILE A 44 -9.60 0.12 6.53
CA ILE A 44 -8.45 0.82 5.94
C ILE A 44 -8.27 0.43 4.47
N TYR A 45 -8.45 -0.85 4.13
CA TYR A 45 -8.38 -1.31 2.75
C TYR A 45 -9.49 -0.72 1.88
N ASN A 46 -10.73 -0.68 2.39
CA ASN A 46 -11.85 -0.10 1.66
C ASN A 46 -11.65 1.40 1.38
N ASP A 47 -11.10 2.14 2.35
CA ASP A 47 -10.73 3.54 2.15
C ASP A 47 -9.67 3.68 1.04
N ALA A 48 -8.62 2.84 1.07
CA ALA A 48 -7.58 2.82 0.04
C ALA A 48 -8.15 2.48 -1.35
N LEU A 49 -9.05 1.51 -1.44
CA LEU A 49 -9.74 1.16 -2.68
C LEU A 49 -10.59 2.32 -3.21
N GLY A 50 -11.28 3.04 -2.32
CA GLY A 50 -12.02 4.26 -2.65
C GLY A 50 -11.12 5.33 -3.26
N TYR A 51 -9.98 5.63 -2.61
CA TYR A 51 -9.01 6.61 -3.11
C TYR A 51 -8.47 6.25 -4.50
N VAL A 52 -8.13 4.98 -4.74
CA VAL A 52 -7.64 4.53 -6.04
C VAL A 52 -8.74 4.61 -7.11
N THR A 53 -9.96 4.22 -6.75
CA THR A 53 -11.12 4.30 -7.65
C THR A 53 -11.38 5.74 -8.07
N ASP A 54 -11.44 6.67 -7.12
CA ASP A 54 -11.65 8.10 -7.40
C ASP A 54 -10.52 8.69 -8.25
N LYS A 55 -9.26 8.42 -7.88
CA LYS A 55 -8.09 8.93 -8.58
C LYS A 55 -7.98 8.43 -10.02
N THR A 56 -8.53 7.24 -10.29
CA THR A 56 -8.52 6.62 -11.61
C THR A 56 -9.82 6.84 -12.38
N GLU A 57 -10.78 7.57 -11.78
CA GLU A 57 -12.14 7.77 -12.32
C GLU A 57 -12.82 6.42 -12.66
N GLY A 58 -12.52 5.37 -11.89
CA GLY A 58 -13.04 4.02 -12.11
C GLY A 58 -12.54 3.33 -13.38
N LYS A 59 -11.48 3.83 -14.03
CA LYS A 59 -10.94 3.27 -15.29
C LYS A 59 -10.03 2.06 -15.10
N LEU A 60 -9.67 1.72 -13.86
CA LEU A 60 -8.89 0.51 -13.58
C LEU A 60 -9.81 -0.70 -13.44
N ASP A 61 -9.69 -1.61 -14.40
CA ASP A 61 -10.35 -2.91 -14.32
C ASP A 61 -9.60 -3.84 -13.35
N ASN A 62 -10.36 -4.75 -12.71
CA ASN A 62 -9.83 -5.83 -11.86
C ASN A 62 -9.13 -5.38 -10.57
N LEU A 63 -9.52 -4.24 -9.98
CA LEU A 63 -9.08 -3.91 -8.63
C LEU A 63 -9.61 -4.96 -7.63
N PRO A 64 -8.74 -5.51 -6.75
CA PRO A 64 -9.19 -6.45 -5.73
C PRO A 64 -10.18 -5.77 -4.79
N GLN A 65 -11.25 -6.48 -4.43
CA GLN A 65 -12.31 -5.95 -3.56
C GLN A 65 -12.03 -6.19 -2.07
N TYR A 66 -10.97 -6.93 -1.76
CA TYR A 66 -10.53 -7.24 -0.41
C TYR A 66 -9.01 -7.32 -0.38
N SER A 67 -8.42 -6.98 0.77
CA SER A 67 -6.96 -7.08 0.96
C SER A 67 -6.51 -8.52 0.77
N THR A 68 -5.54 -8.74 -0.11
CA THR A 68 -4.86 -10.02 -0.30
C THR A 68 -3.68 -10.20 0.66
N TYR A 69 -3.34 -9.17 1.43
CA TYR A 69 -2.18 -9.14 2.32
C TYR A 69 -2.61 -9.05 3.77
N THR A 70 -1.87 -9.76 4.64
CA THR A 70 -2.03 -9.64 6.09
C THR A 70 -1.35 -8.37 6.62
N LEU A 71 -1.69 -7.95 7.84
CA LEU A 71 -1.06 -6.78 8.46
C LEU A 71 0.46 -6.98 8.60
N GLU A 72 0.90 -8.20 8.93
CA GLU A 72 2.32 -8.55 9.01
C GLU A 72 3.04 -8.32 7.68
N GLN A 73 2.45 -8.78 6.57
CA GLN A 73 3.01 -8.59 5.23
C GLN A 73 3.06 -7.11 4.83
N LEU A 74 2.03 -6.34 5.19
CA LEU A 74 1.98 -4.91 4.92
C LEU A 74 3.04 -4.13 5.70
N LEU A 75 3.36 -4.56 6.92
CA LEU A 75 4.33 -3.92 7.80
C LEU A 75 5.77 -4.38 7.61
N ASP A 76 5.99 -5.52 6.96
CA ASP A 76 7.34 -6.02 6.69
C ASP A 76 8.11 -5.09 5.73
N ILE A 77 9.20 -4.52 6.25
CA ILE A 77 10.10 -3.60 5.53
C ILE A 77 10.70 -4.24 4.27
N ASN A 78 10.93 -5.55 4.30
CA ASN A 78 11.57 -6.28 3.21
C ASN A 78 10.57 -6.91 2.24
N TYR A 79 9.28 -6.91 2.58
CA TYR A 79 8.25 -7.50 1.74
C TYR A 79 7.82 -6.52 0.64
N LEU A 80 8.20 -6.79 -0.60
CA LEU A 80 7.60 -6.18 -1.77
C LEU A 80 7.01 -7.33 -2.60
N PRO A 81 5.70 -7.35 -2.89
CA PRO A 81 5.16 -8.38 -3.76
C PRO A 81 5.87 -8.27 -5.12
N GLU A 82 6.34 -9.42 -5.63
CA GLU A 82 7.15 -9.48 -6.86
C GLU A 82 6.35 -9.06 -8.12
N ASN A 83 5.03 -8.88 -7.97
CA ASN A 83 4.12 -8.42 -9.00
C ASN A 83 3.43 -7.14 -8.51
N LEU A 84 3.94 -5.98 -8.95
CA LEU A 84 3.27 -4.68 -8.90
C LEU A 84 2.96 -4.25 -10.33
#